data_AF-A0A7C3PD77-F1
#
_entry.id   AF-A0A7C3PD77-F1
#
_cell.length_a   1.000
_cell.length_b   1.000
_cell.length_c   1.000
_cell.angle_alpha   90.00
_cell.angle_beta   90.00
_cell.angle_gamma   90.00
#
_symmetry.space_group_name_H-M   'P 1'
#
loop_
_entity.id
_entity.type
_entity.pdbx_description
1 polymer ?
#
loop_
_entity_poly.entity_id
_entity_poly.type
_entity_poly.pdbx_seq_one_letter_code
_entity_poly.pdbx_strand_id
1 'polypeptide(L)' 'MILLATDVAELLGRNMFWVIVGAIAICAIVFGCVKEMVTASAREKTRREIAAYIAEGSMTPEQGERLMKAGESSEEC' A
#
# COMPACT_ATOMS: atom_id res chain seq x y z
N MET A 1 19.82 40.74 11.66
CA MET A 1 19.75 39.31 12.07
C MET A 1 18.38 38.95 12.65
N ILE A 2 17.74 39.80 13.46
CA ILE A 2 16.36 39.58 13.96
C ILE A 2 15.29 39.68 12.85
N LEU A 3 15.47 40.56 11.85
CA LEU A 3 14.53 40.72 10.73
C LEU A 3 14.44 39.50 9.78
N LEU A 4 15.54 38.77 9.57
CA LEU A 4 15.58 37.60 8.67
C LEU A 4 14.87 36.39 9.29
N ALA A 5 14.91 36.26 10.62
CA ALA A 5 14.20 35.21 11.35
C ALA A 5 12.67 35.41 11.32
N THR A 6 12.21 36.67 11.36
CA THR A 6 10.78 37.00 11.25
C THR A 6 10.24 36.75 9.84
N ASP A 7 11.02 37.01 8.79
CA ASP A 7 10.61 36.71 7.41
C ASP A 7 10.47 35.20 7.15
N VAL A 8 11.39 34.38 7.67
CA VAL A 8 11.31 32.91 7.56
C VAL A 8 10.12 32.37 8.36
N ALA A 9 9.82 32.94 9.52
CA ALA A 9 8.68 32.57 10.36
C ALA A 9 7.33 32.95 9.72
N GLU A 10 7.22 34.10 9.06
CA GLU A 10 6.01 34.47 8.31
C GLU A 10 5.84 33.66 7.01
N LEU A 11 6.94 33.31 6.33
CA LEU A 11 6.90 32.41 5.17
C LEU A 11 6.45 31.01 5.59
N LEU A 12 6.94 30.52 6.73
CA LEU A 12 6.51 29.26 7.33
C LEU A 12 5.04 29.33 7.76
N GLY A 13 4.57 30.43 8.36
CA GLY A 13 3.17 30.60 8.78
C GLY A 13 2.17 30.67 7.61
N ARG A 14 2.53 31.35 6.51
CA ARG A 14 1.70 31.46 5.30
C ARG A 14 1.74 30.20 4.43
N ASN A 15 2.83 29.43 4.49
CA ASN A 15 3.00 28.18 3.73
C ASN A 15 2.80 26.93 4.58
N MET A 16 2.53 27.05 5.88
CA MET A 16 2.39 25.92 6.81
C MET A 16 1.33 24.94 6.33
N PHE A 17 0.22 25.47 5.82
CA PHE A 17 -0.85 24.69 5.22
C PHE A 17 -0.37 23.85 4.02
N TRP A 18 0.34 24.47 3.08
CA TRP A 18 0.88 23.78 1.90
C TRP A 18 1.96 22.75 2.23
N VAL A 19 2.79 23.02 3.25
CA VAL A 19 3.81 22.08 3.73
C VAL A 19 3.17 20.86 4.38
N ILE A 20 2.15 21.04 5.22
CA ILE A 20 1.43 19.94 5.86
C ILE A 20 0.70 19.09 4.82
N VAL A 21 -0.01 19.72 3.87
CA VAL A 21 -0.71 19.01 2.79
C VAL A 21 0.29 18.25 1.91
N GLY A 22 1.42 18.87 1.56
CA GLY A 22 2.48 18.23 0.79
C GLY A 22 3.11 17.03 1.51
N ALA A 23 3.35 17.14 2.80
CA ALA A 23 3.88 16.04 3.60
C ALA A 23 2.91 14.86 3.67
N ILE A 24 1.61 15.11 3.90
CA ILE A 24 0.58 14.07 3.91
C ILE A 24 0.48 13.40 2.54
N ALA A 25 0.51 14.17 1.45
CA ALA A 25 0.47 13.64 0.09
C ALA A 25 1.66 12.71 -0.20
N ILE A 26 2.88 13.11 0.17
CA ILE A 26 4.08 12.28 0.01
C ILE A 26 3.95 10.99 0.83
N CYS A 27 3.53 11.08 2.09
CA CYS A 27 3.30 9.91 2.93
C CYS A 27 2.28 8.96 2.28
N ALA A 28 1.13 9.48 1.83
CA ALA A 28 0.09 8.67 1.21
C ALA A 28 0.58 7.93 -0.05
N ILE A 29 1.37 8.60 -0.89
CA ILE A 29 1.96 7.97 -2.09
C ILE A 29 2.92 6.85 -1.69
N VAL A 30 3.83 7.10 -0.74
CA VAL A 30 4.81 6.08 -0.31
C VAL A 30 4.09 4.87 0.28
N PHE A 31 3.13 5.08 1.18
CA PHE A 31 2.37 3.98 1.77
C PHE A 31 1.50 3.27 0.72
N GLY A 32 0.95 3.98 -0.25
CA GLY A 32 0.22 3.40 -1.39
C GLY A 32 1.10 2.45 -2.21
N CYS A 33 2.29 2.89 -2.61
CA CYS A 33 3.25 2.07 -3.35
C CYS A 33 3.68 0.82 -2.57
N VAL A 34 3.94 0.97 -1.27
CA VAL A 34 4.31 -0.17 -0.41
C VAL A 34 3.15 -1.16 -0.29
N LYS A 35 1.92 -0.68 -0.13
CA LYS A 35 0.72 -1.53 -0.06
C LYS A 35 0.59 -2.37 -1.34
N GLU A 36 0.69 -1.75 -2.52
CA GLU A 36 0.60 -2.47 -3.79
C GLU A 36 1.70 -3.53 -3.93
N MET A 37 2.94 -3.18 -3.58
CA MET A 37 4.06 -4.12 -3.65
C MET A 37 3.86 -5.33 -2.74
N VAL A 38 3.40 -5.12 -1.51
CA VAL A 38 3.13 -6.20 -0.55
C VAL A 38 1.98 -7.07 -1.04
N THR A 39 0.87 -6.48 -1.50
CA THR A 39 -0.28 -7.22 -2.02
C THR A 39 0.10 -8.05 -3.24
N ALA A 40 0.86 -7.50 -4.18
CA ALA A 40 1.35 -8.22 -5.35
C ALA A 40 2.21 -9.43 -4.95
N SER A 41 3.18 -9.22 -4.04
CA SER A 41 4.04 -10.30 -3.56
C SER A 41 3.26 -11.38 -2.80
N ALA A 42 2.28 -10.99 -1.97
CA ALA A 42 1.42 -11.92 -1.24
C ALA A 42 0.59 -12.78 -2.21
N ARG A 43 -0.03 -12.17 -3.23
CA ARG A 43 -0.80 -12.89 -4.26
C ARG A 43 0.04 -13.91 -5.02
N GLU A 44 1.29 -13.55 -5.36
CA GLU A 44 2.21 -14.49 -6.02
C GLU A 44 2.61 -15.66 -5.11
N LYS A 45 2.91 -15.39 -3.84
CA LYS A 45 3.24 -16.43 -2.86
C LYS A 45 2.07 -17.39 -2.65
N THR A 46 0.87 -16.87 -2.41
CA THR A 46 -0.35 -17.68 -2.23
C THR A 46 -0.62 -18.56 -3.46
N ARG A 47 -0.40 -18.05 -4.69
CA ARG A 47 -0.55 -18.87 -5.91
C ARG A 47 0.43 -20.04 -5.95
N ARG A 48 1.69 -19.84 -5.51
CA ARG A 48 2.70 -20.90 -5.43
C ARG A 48 2.38 -21.92 -4.35
N GLU A 49 1.89 -21.46 -3.20
CA GLU A 49 1.47 -22.31 -2.10
C GLU A 49 0.26 -23.18 -2.49
N ILE A 50 -0.76 -22.61 -3.12
CA ILE A 50 -1.92 -23.37 -3.63
C ILE A 50 -1.46 -24.46 -4.61
N ALA A 51 -0.53 -24.17 -5.51
CA ALA A 51 0.02 -25.16 -6.43
C ALA A 51 0.76 -26.30 -5.70
N ALA A 52 1.53 -25.98 -4.66
CA ALA A 52 2.20 -26.97 -3.82
C ALA A 52 1.19 -27.85 -3.07
N TYR A 53 0.14 -27.27 -2.46
CA TYR A 53 -0.89 -28.03 -1.75
C TYR A 53 -1.69 -28.96 -2.66
N ILE A 54 -1.93 -28.56 -3.92
CA ILE A 54 -2.53 -29.44 -4.92
C ILE A 54 -1.58 -30.58 -5.29
N ALA A 55 -0.28 -30.30 -5.46
CA ALA A 55 0.73 -31.32 -5.77
C ALA A 55 0.96 -32.32 -4.62
N GLU A 56 0.86 -31.85 -3.37
CA GLU A 56 0.93 -32.67 -2.16
C GLU A 56 -0.38 -33.43 -1.89
N GLY A 57 -1.48 -33.09 -2.58
CA GLY A 57 -2.80 -33.70 -2.42
C GLY A 57 -3.53 -33.29 -1.14
N SER A 58 -3.05 -32.26 -0.43
CA SER A 58 -3.72 -31.71 0.77
C SER A 58 -4.89 -30.77 0.42
N MET A 59 -5.05 -30.43 -0.87
CA MET A 59 -6.11 -29.58 -1.39
C MET A 59 -6.54 -30.07 -2.78
N THR A 60 -7.85 -30.07 -3.09
CA THR A 60 -8.29 -30.41 -4.45
C THR A 60 -8.17 -29.23 -5.41
N PRO A 61 -7.98 -29.47 -6.72
CA PRO A 61 -7.92 -28.39 -7.72
C PRO A 61 -9.13 -27.45 -7.70
N GLU A 62 -10.33 -27.98 -7.44
CA GLU A 62 -11.58 -27.21 -7.37
C GLU A 62 -11.60 -26.28 -6.14
N GLN A 63 -11.01 -26.72 -5.03
CA GLN A 63 -10.84 -25.87 -3.85
C GLN A 63 -9.81 -24.77 -4.10
N GLY A 64 -8.70 -25.09 -4.78
CA GLY A 64 -7.70 -24.11 -5.19
C GLY A 64 -8.28 -23.04 -6.13
N GLU A 65 -9.08 -23.43 -7.12
CA GLU A 65 -9.77 -22.50 -8.03
C GLU A 65 -10.66 -21.50 -7.27
N ARG A 66 -11.42 -22.00 -6.28
CA ARG A 66 -12.29 -21.16 -5.44
C ARG A 66 -11.51 -20.19 -4.57
N LEU A 67 -10.37 -20.61 -3.99
CA LEU A 67 -9.51 -19.74 -3.19
C LEU A 67 -8.88 -18.63 -4.03
N MET A 68 -8.46 -18.95 -5.26
CA MET A 68 -7.91 -17.95 -6.18
C MET A 68 -8.97 -16.91 -6.58
N LYS A 69 -10.21 -17.33 -6.82
CA LYS A 69 -11.34 -16.43 -7.13
C LYS A 69 -11.78 -15.58 -5.93
N ALA A 70 -11.75 -16.13 -4.72
CA ALA A 70 -12.17 -15.40 -3.51
C ALA A 70 -11.29 -14.17 -3.21
N GLY A 71 -10.01 -14.21 -3.58
CA GLY A 71 -9.08 -13.09 -3.43
C GLY A 71 -9.32 -11.94 -4.43
N GLU A 72 -10.06 -12.17 -5.52
CA GLU A 72 -10.36 -11.17 -6.54
C GLU A 72 -11.61 -10.34 -6.20
N SER A 73 -12.52 -10.86 -5.38
CA SER A 73 -13.83 -10.25 -5.10
C SER A 73 -13.89 -9.37 -3.85
N SER A 74 -12.78 -9.13 -3.16
CA SER A 74 -12.77 -8.43 -1.85
C SER A 74 -12.22 -7.00 -1.89
N GLU A 75 -11.92 -6.43 -3.07
CA GLU A 75 -11.49 -5.02 -3.21
C GLU A 75 -12.66 -4.03 -3.36
N GLU A 76 -13.84 -4.39 -2.84
CA GLU A 76 -15.00 -3.49 -2.75
C GLU A 76 -15.30 -3.18 -1.27
N CYS A 77 -14.52 -2.26 -0.70
CA CYS A 77 -14.84 -1.44 0.50
C CYS A 77 -13.86 -0.28 0.64
#